data_AF-A0A7S3DPU2-F1
#
_entry.id   AF-A0A7S3DPU2-F1
#
_cell.length_a   1.000
_cell.length_b   1.000
_cell.length_c   1.000
_cell.angle_alpha   90.00
_cell.angle_beta   90.00
_cell.angle_gamma   90.00
#
_symmetry.space_group_name_H-M   'P 1'
#
loop_
_entity.id
_entity.type
_entity.pdbx_description
1 polymer ?
#
loop_
_entity_poly.entity_id
_entity_poly.type
_entity_poly.pdbx_seq_one_letter_code
_entity_poly.pdbx_strand_id
1 'polypeptide(L)'
;QEQQIVPEDSLESASPAKARISARTLDWTWFDPDNDTNAENATIIENAKTMLEESDVLLAADVAYDPSVLGSLANTIKYFLSSHTPSKELQPKLALLATTRRNLKTFQLLEQELTQRGIIIERVHPIPNSFKDHVLFPSHFHQPRSDVWFTKLTVPKIQ
;
A
#
# COMPACT_ATOMS: atom_id res chain seq x y z
N GLN A 1 15.61 -56.54 -34.83
CA GLN A 1 15.23 -55.11 -34.84
C GLN A 1 14.45 -54.87 -33.56
N GLU A 2 15.15 -54.42 -32.54
CA GLU A 2 14.57 -53.97 -31.27
C GLU A 2 13.94 -52.60 -31.51
N GLN A 3 12.63 -52.47 -31.27
CA GLN A 3 11.97 -51.17 -31.24
C GLN A 3 11.98 -50.68 -29.79
N GLN A 4 12.83 -49.69 -29.58
CA GLN A 4 13.07 -48.98 -28.33
C GLN A 4 11.86 -48.08 -28.03
N ILE A 5 11.25 -48.30 -26.88
CA ILE A 5 10.19 -47.45 -26.33
C ILE A 5 10.84 -46.14 -25.89
N VAL A 6 10.45 -45.03 -26.52
CA VAL A 6 10.78 -43.68 -26.05
C VAL A 6 9.71 -43.30 -25.03
N PRO A 7 10.05 -43.00 -23.77
CA PRO A 7 9.09 -42.40 -22.85
C PRO A 7 8.88 -40.95 -23.29
N GLU A 8 7.64 -40.58 -23.60
CA GLU A 8 7.24 -39.19 -23.69
C GLU A 8 7.49 -38.54 -22.33
N ASP A 9 8.49 -37.65 -22.30
CA ASP A 9 8.71 -36.70 -21.22
C ASP A 9 7.38 -35.98 -20.96
N SER A 10 6.75 -36.38 -19.86
CA SER A 10 5.65 -35.65 -19.25
C SER A 10 6.22 -34.30 -18.81
N LEU A 11 6.01 -33.29 -19.64
CA LEU A 11 6.12 -31.89 -19.26
C LEU A 11 5.10 -31.64 -18.15
N GLU A 12 5.48 -31.93 -16.91
CA GLU A 12 4.84 -31.38 -15.73
C GLU A 12 4.91 -29.86 -15.86
N SER A 13 3.81 -29.27 -16.33
CA SER A 13 3.59 -27.84 -16.24
C SER A 13 3.69 -27.47 -14.77
N ALA A 14 4.83 -26.89 -14.36
CA ALA A 14 5.01 -26.34 -13.03
C ALA A 14 3.86 -25.36 -12.80
N SER A 15 2.91 -25.76 -11.94
CA SER A 15 1.81 -24.90 -11.53
C SER A 15 2.40 -23.60 -11.02
N PRO A 16 1.94 -22.42 -11.49
CA PRO A 16 2.51 -21.15 -11.05
C PRO A 16 2.40 -21.10 -9.53
N ALA A 17 3.54 -20.98 -8.86
CA ALA A 17 3.62 -20.94 -7.41
C ALA A 17 2.57 -19.96 -6.89
N LYS A 18 1.64 -20.47 -6.07
CA LYS A 18 0.50 -19.72 -5.57
C LYS A 18 1.02 -18.46 -4.88
N ALA A 19 0.66 -17.28 -5.40
CA ALA A 19 1.13 -16.01 -4.85
C ALA A 19 0.78 -15.94 -3.36
N ARG A 20 1.80 -15.86 -2.50
CA ARG A 20 1.63 -15.82 -1.04
C ARG A 20 1.53 -14.36 -0.61
N ILE A 21 0.35 -13.95 -0.17
CA ILE A 21 0.11 -12.62 0.40
C ILE A 21 0.36 -12.70 1.91
N SER A 22 1.21 -11.82 2.43
CA SER A 22 1.33 -11.56 3.87
C SER A 22 0.87 -10.14 4.16
N ALA A 23 0.11 -9.96 5.24
CA ALA A 23 -0.35 -8.67 5.71
C ALA A 23 0.12 -8.43 7.15
N ARG A 24 0.45 -7.19 7.47
CA ARG A 24 0.78 -6.74 8.82
C ARG A 24 0.10 -5.39 9.10
N THR A 25 -0.09 -5.06 10.37
CA THR A 25 -0.69 -3.79 10.82
C THR A 25 0.38 -2.81 11.26
N LEU A 26 0.15 -1.52 11.01
CA LEU A 26 1.08 -0.45 11.36
C LEU A 26 0.31 0.68 12.05
N ASP A 27 0.87 1.22 13.13
CA ASP A 27 0.43 2.47 13.73
C ASP A 27 1.31 3.62 13.20
N TRP A 28 0.71 4.60 12.55
CA TRP A 28 1.41 5.73 11.95
C TRP A 28 1.84 6.79 12.97
N THR A 29 1.31 6.76 14.19
CA THR A 29 1.72 7.67 15.28
C THR A 29 3.19 7.44 15.69
N TRP A 30 3.76 6.28 15.35
CA TRP A 30 5.18 5.99 15.55
C TRP A 30 6.12 6.83 14.67
N PHE A 31 5.60 7.49 13.62
CA PHE A 31 6.37 8.38 12.74
C PHE A 31 6.07 9.86 13.00
N ASP A 32 5.54 10.17 14.19
CA ASP A 32 5.38 11.54 14.65
C ASP A 32 6.75 12.11 15.08
N PRO A 33 7.21 13.23 14.49
CA PRO A 33 8.49 13.85 14.85
C PRO A 33 8.54 14.35 16.29
N ASP A 34 7.38 14.57 16.93
CA ASP A 34 7.27 15.02 18.31
C ASP A 34 7.20 13.84 19.31
N ASN A 35 7.22 12.59 18.82
CA ASN A 35 7.19 11.41 19.68
C ASN A 35 8.54 11.22 20.38
N ASP A 36 8.55 11.46 21.69
CA ASP A 36 9.75 11.45 22.52
C ASP A 36 10.41 10.06 22.53
N THR A 37 11.70 10.02 22.18
CA THR A 37 12.43 8.78 21.90
C THR A 37 13.00 8.17 23.17
N ASN A 38 12.15 7.51 23.97
CA ASN A 38 12.64 6.55 24.95
C ASN A 38 13.05 5.22 24.27
N ALA A 39 13.82 4.38 24.96
CA ALA A 39 14.40 3.16 24.38
C ALA A 39 13.36 2.13 23.90
N GLU A 40 12.19 2.08 24.55
CA GLU A 40 11.07 1.21 24.15
C GLU A 40 10.45 1.69 22.84
N ASN A 41 10.21 3.00 22.71
CA ASN A 41 9.72 3.63 21.48
C ASN A 41 10.69 3.42 20.31
N ALA A 42 12.00 3.49 20.55
CA ALA A 42 13.01 3.27 19.52
C ALA A 42 12.92 1.86 18.89
N THR A 43 12.68 0.83 19.71
CA THR A 43 12.56 -0.55 19.23
C THR A 43 11.29 -0.74 18.39
N ILE A 44 10.17 -0.13 18.81
CA ILE A 44 8.90 -0.17 18.07
C ILE A 44 9.05 0.50 16.71
N ILE A 45 9.67 1.69 16.68
CA ILE A 45 9.93 2.45 15.45
C ILE A 45 10.81 1.64 14.51
N GLU A 46 11.85 0.98 15.02
CA GLU A 46 12.75 0.20 14.17
C GLU A 46 12.03 -1.01 13.53
N ASN A 47 11.24 -1.74 14.31
CA ASN A 47 10.42 -2.82 13.78
C ASN A 47 9.44 -2.32 12.71
N ALA A 48 8.83 -1.16 12.94
CA ALA A 48 7.91 -0.53 12.00
C ALA A 48 8.61 -0.15 10.68
N LYS A 49 9.83 0.39 10.73
CA LYS A 49 10.64 0.69 9.55
C LYS A 49 10.98 -0.57 8.76
N THR A 50 11.43 -1.63 9.42
CA THR A 50 11.70 -2.92 8.76
C THR A 50 10.45 -3.45 8.07
N MET A 51 9.28 -3.37 8.71
CA MET A 51 8.01 -3.76 8.10
C MET A 51 7.68 -2.95 6.85
N LEU A 52 7.88 -1.64 6.89
CA LEU A 52 7.65 -0.76 5.74
C LEU A 52 8.62 -1.05 4.58
N GLU A 53 9.88 -1.34 4.89
CA GLU A 53 10.91 -1.71 3.92
C GLU A 53 10.63 -3.04 3.23
N GLU A 54 10.17 -4.04 3.97
CA GLU A 54 9.81 -5.37 3.43
C GLU A 54 8.50 -5.36 2.60
N SER A 55 7.64 -4.36 2.80
CA SER A 55 6.32 -4.31 2.18
C SER A 55 6.36 -3.75 0.76
N ASP A 56 5.64 -4.39 -0.18
CA ASP A 56 5.51 -3.87 -1.55
C ASP A 56 4.33 -2.88 -1.69
N VAL A 57 3.30 -3.05 -0.86
CA VAL A 57 2.05 -2.28 -0.91
C VAL A 57 1.67 -1.78 0.47
N LEU A 58 1.34 -0.48 0.56
CA LEU A 58 0.73 0.14 1.73
C LEU A 58 -0.75 0.41 1.43
N LEU A 59 -1.65 -0.12 2.26
CA LEU A 59 -3.08 0.13 2.17
C LEU A 59 -3.52 0.94 3.39
N ALA A 60 -4.26 2.02 3.17
CA ALA A 60 -4.85 2.82 4.23
C ALA A 60 -6.31 3.13 3.91
N ALA A 61 -7.21 2.86 4.86
CA ALA A 61 -8.64 3.05 4.68
C ALA A 61 -9.22 3.90 5.81
N ASP A 62 -10.03 4.90 5.46
CA ASP A 62 -10.70 5.84 6.36
C ASP A 62 -9.74 6.56 7.34
N VAL A 63 -8.48 6.78 6.95
CA VAL A 63 -7.42 7.37 7.79
C VAL A 63 -7.47 8.90 7.89
N ALA A 64 -8.31 9.55 7.08
CA ALA A 64 -8.46 11.01 7.05
C ALA A 64 -9.54 11.51 8.02
N TYR A 65 -9.53 11.02 9.26
CA TYR A 65 -10.59 11.31 10.25
C TYR A 65 -10.18 12.39 11.27
N ASP A 66 -8.92 12.43 11.69
CA ASP A 66 -8.40 13.36 12.70
C ASP A 66 -7.24 14.18 12.11
N PRO A 67 -7.35 15.52 12.07
CA PRO A 67 -6.27 16.41 11.65
C PRO A 67 -4.93 16.18 12.37
N SER A 68 -4.95 15.80 13.66
CA SER A 68 -3.74 15.69 14.48
C SER A 68 -2.79 14.59 14.02
N VAL A 69 -3.31 13.53 13.39
CA VAL A 69 -2.52 12.36 12.98
C VAL A 69 -2.07 12.42 11.51
N LEU A 70 -2.53 13.42 10.74
CA LEU A 70 -2.25 13.48 9.29
C LEU A 70 -0.78 13.72 8.98
N GLY A 71 -0.08 14.49 9.82
CA GLY A 71 1.36 14.71 9.67
C GLY A 71 2.16 13.42 9.81
N SER A 72 1.87 12.63 10.85
CA SER A 72 2.51 11.34 11.11
C SER A 72 2.16 10.32 10.01
N LEU A 73 0.90 10.27 9.57
CA LEU A 73 0.49 9.47 8.42
C LEU A 73 1.26 9.84 7.14
N ALA A 74 1.38 11.12 6.83
CA ALA A 74 2.10 11.59 5.64
C ALA A 74 3.61 11.29 5.73
N ASN A 75 4.20 11.35 6.93
CA ASN A 75 5.58 10.91 7.17
C ASN A 75 5.73 9.40 6.93
N THR A 76 4.83 8.57 7.45
CA THR A 76 4.84 7.12 7.23
C THR A 76 4.76 6.78 5.74
N ILE A 77 3.83 7.42 5.02
CA ILE A 77 3.68 7.22 3.57
C ILE A 77 4.95 7.65 2.83
N LYS A 78 5.54 8.80 3.21
CA LYS A 78 6.78 9.27 2.61
C LYS A 78 7.93 8.30 2.84
N TYR A 79 8.09 7.82 4.07
CA TYR A 79 9.10 6.83 4.43
C TYR A 79 8.93 5.57 3.59
N PHE A 80 7.72 5.01 3.58
CA PHE A 80 7.38 3.83 2.79
C PHE A 80 7.75 4.02 1.31
N LEU A 81 7.27 5.08 0.67
CA LEU A 81 7.51 5.33 -0.76
C LEU A 81 8.97 5.62 -1.10
N SER A 82 9.77 6.06 -0.13
CA SER A 82 11.21 6.38 -0.32
C SER A 82 12.13 5.23 0.09
N SER A 83 11.62 4.28 0.87
CA SER A 83 12.37 3.09 1.30
C SER A 83 12.73 2.24 0.08
N HIS A 84 14.01 1.95 -0.07
CA HIS A 84 14.51 1.07 -1.12
C HIS A 84 14.38 -0.36 -0.66
N THR A 85 13.83 -1.23 -1.50
CA THR A 85 13.89 -2.67 -1.27
C THR A 85 15.22 -3.17 -1.85
N PRO A 86 16.21 -3.60 -1.04
CA PRO A 86 17.53 -3.98 -1.55
C PRO A 86 17.50 -5.19 -2.50
N SER A 87 16.39 -5.94 -2.49
CA SER A 87 16.24 -7.25 -3.15
C SER A 87 15.24 -7.28 -4.31
N LYS A 88 14.57 -6.16 -4.65
CA LYS A 88 13.56 -6.11 -5.72
C LYS A 88 13.69 -4.82 -6.54
N GLU A 89 14.69 -4.77 -7.42
CA GLU A 89 14.89 -3.65 -8.37
C GLU A 89 13.73 -3.45 -9.37
N LEU A 90 12.75 -4.36 -9.44
CA LEU A 90 11.84 -4.44 -10.57
C LEU A 90 10.46 -3.79 -10.36
N GLN A 91 10.03 -3.44 -9.14
CA GLN A 91 8.71 -2.84 -8.94
C GLN A 91 8.73 -1.69 -7.92
N PRO A 92 8.21 -0.51 -8.28
CA PRO A 92 8.08 0.60 -7.35
C PRO A 92 7.03 0.27 -6.27
N LYS A 93 7.29 0.67 -5.03
CA LYS A 93 6.33 0.57 -3.93
C LYS A 93 5.05 1.33 -4.27
N LEU A 94 3.91 0.77 -3.84
CA LEU A 94 2.59 1.30 -4.13
C LEU A 94 1.85 1.63 -2.84
N ALA A 95 1.44 2.89 -2.67
CA ALA A 95 0.56 3.28 -1.58
C ALA A 95 -0.85 3.59 -2.14
N LEU A 96 -1.88 2.94 -1.57
CA LEU A 96 -3.27 3.14 -1.92
C LEU A 96 -4.05 3.62 -0.68
N LEU A 97 -4.74 4.74 -0.83
CA LEU A 97 -5.62 5.31 0.17
C LEU A 97 -7.07 5.21 -0.29
N ALA A 98 -7.93 4.74 0.59
CA ALA A 98 -9.37 4.79 0.44
C ALA A 98 -9.93 5.71 1.53
N THR A 99 -10.44 6.88 1.17
CA THR A 99 -10.90 7.88 2.15
C THR A 99 -12.34 8.25 1.93
N THR A 100 -13.12 8.28 3.00
CA THR A 100 -14.49 8.81 2.96
C THR A 100 -14.45 10.34 3.11
N ARG A 101 -15.06 11.06 2.17
CA ARG A 101 -15.15 12.53 2.18
C ARG A 101 -16.27 13.02 3.11
N ARG A 102 -16.26 12.56 4.38
CA ARG A 102 -17.18 13.03 5.42
C ARG A 102 -16.85 14.45 5.87
N ASN A 103 -15.55 14.79 5.91
CA ASN A 103 -15.07 16.12 6.25
C ASN A 103 -14.10 16.62 5.18
N LEU A 104 -14.59 17.53 4.32
CA LEU A 104 -13.79 18.10 3.24
C LEU A 104 -12.54 18.82 3.75
N LYS A 105 -12.60 19.46 4.93
CA LYS A 105 -11.46 20.19 5.50
C LYS A 105 -10.32 19.25 5.88
N THR A 106 -10.64 18.15 6.58
CA THR A 106 -9.64 17.15 6.96
C THR A 106 -9.01 16.51 5.72
N PHE A 107 -9.81 16.26 4.69
CA PHE A 107 -9.30 15.74 3.43
C PHE A 107 -8.35 16.72 2.72
N GLN A 108 -8.71 18.00 2.65
CA GLN A 108 -7.84 19.04 2.08
C GLN A 108 -6.52 19.17 2.86
N LEU A 109 -6.58 19.05 4.19
CA LEU A 109 -5.38 19.04 5.03
C LEU A 109 -4.49 17.84 4.72
N LEU A 110 -5.07 16.65 4.52
CA LEU A 110 -4.31 15.47 4.09
C LEU A 110 -3.63 15.70 2.72
N GLU A 111 -4.37 16.24 1.74
CA GLU A 111 -3.78 16.57 0.42
C GLU A 111 -2.61 17.55 0.56
N GLN A 112 -2.71 18.53 1.47
CA GLN A 112 -1.63 19.48 1.76
C GLN A 112 -0.41 18.79 2.41
N GLU A 113 -0.61 17.99 3.46
CA GLU A 113 0.47 17.28 4.16
C GLU A 113 1.24 16.34 3.22
N LEU A 114 0.53 15.63 2.33
CA LEU A 114 1.12 14.76 1.31
C LEU A 114 1.93 15.58 0.28
N THR A 115 1.33 16.65 -0.25
CA THR A 115 1.97 17.49 -1.27
C THR A 115 3.25 18.16 -0.73
N GLN A 116 3.22 18.65 0.51
CA GLN A 116 4.39 19.27 1.16
C GLN A 116 5.58 18.31 1.29
N ARG A 117 5.33 16.99 1.37
CA ARG A 117 6.37 15.95 1.41
C ARG A 117 6.79 15.45 0.03
N GLY A 118 6.30 16.11 -1.03
CA GLY A 118 6.58 15.75 -2.42
C GLY A 118 5.94 14.43 -2.84
N ILE A 119 4.81 14.05 -2.23
CA ILE A 119 4.02 12.89 -2.64
C ILE A 119 3.05 13.33 -3.74
N ILE A 120 3.05 12.60 -4.85
CA ILE A 120 2.13 12.78 -5.97
C ILE A 120 0.84 12.02 -5.66
N ILE A 121 -0.30 12.71 -5.79
CA ILE A 121 -1.63 12.17 -5.53
C ILE A 121 -2.33 11.94 -6.87
N GLU A 122 -2.49 10.68 -7.25
CA GLU A 122 -3.24 10.28 -8.44
C GLU A 122 -4.63 9.76 -8.01
N ARG A 123 -5.70 10.42 -8.44
CA ARG A 123 -7.06 9.94 -8.17
C ARG A 123 -7.38 8.76 -9.07
N VAL A 124 -7.68 7.62 -8.46
CA VAL A 124 -8.17 6.45 -9.17
C VAL A 124 -9.68 6.65 -9.32
N HIS A 125 -10.12 6.93 -10.54
CA HIS A 125 -11.54 7.00 -10.86
C HIS A 125 -12.25 5.73 -10.39
N PRO A 126 -13.55 5.82 -10.01
CA PRO A 126 -14.28 4.69 -9.48
C PRO A 126 -14.09 3.49 -10.40
N ILE A 127 -13.79 2.38 -9.75
CA ILE A 127 -13.60 1.05 -10.33
C ILE A 127 -14.55 0.89 -11.53
N PRO A 128 -14.05 0.78 -12.78
CA PRO A 128 -14.93 0.59 -13.92
C PRO A 128 -15.80 -0.65 -13.70
N ASN A 129 -17.02 -0.62 -14.24
CA ASN A 129 -18.00 -1.71 -14.10
C ASN A 129 -17.44 -3.12 -14.43
N SER A 130 -16.30 -3.20 -15.11
CA SER A 130 -15.55 -4.41 -15.45
C SER A 130 -14.87 -5.14 -14.28
N PHE A 131 -14.76 -4.54 -13.08
CA PHE A 131 -14.18 -5.23 -11.92
C PHE A 131 -15.18 -6.05 -11.12
N LYS A 132 -16.46 -6.13 -11.54
CA LYS A 132 -17.43 -7.05 -10.93
C LYS A 132 -16.92 -8.50 -10.90
N ASP A 133 -16.08 -8.86 -11.87
CA ASP A 133 -15.51 -10.21 -12.02
C ASP A 133 -14.16 -10.40 -11.28
N HIS A 134 -13.61 -9.33 -10.68
CA HIS A 134 -12.33 -9.32 -9.97
C HIS A 134 -12.46 -8.87 -8.50
N VAL A 135 -13.67 -9.00 -7.95
CA VAL A 135 -13.95 -8.72 -6.54
C VAL A 135 -13.20 -9.76 -5.68
N LEU A 136 -11.98 -9.41 -5.26
CA LEU A 136 -11.11 -10.24 -4.40
C LEU A 136 -11.71 -10.48 -3.01
N PHE A 137 -12.66 -9.63 -2.58
CA PHE A 137 -13.41 -9.79 -1.34
C PHE A 137 -14.89 -9.55 -1.61
N PRO A 138 -15.79 -10.55 -1.45
CA PRO A 138 -17.22 -10.34 -1.62
C PRO A 138 -17.69 -9.22 -0.68
N SER A 139 -17.92 -8.04 -1.26
CA SER A 139 -18.50 -6.90 -0.55
C SER A 139 -20.00 -7.07 -0.55
N HIS A 140 -20.59 -7.26 0.63
CA HIS A 140 -22.06 -7.19 0.79
C HIS A 140 -22.59 -5.75 0.58
N PHE A 141 -21.69 -4.77 0.44
CA PHE A 141 -22.02 -3.37 0.18
C PHE A 141 -22.24 -3.15 -1.32
N HIS A 142 -23.51 -3.08 -1.73
CA HIS A 142 -23.94 -2.86 -3.12
C HIS A 142 -24.33 -1.39 -3.39
N GLN A 143 -24.23 -0.52 -2.38
CA GLN A 143 -24.58 0.89 -2.53
C GLN A 143 -23.41 1.66 -3.15
N PRO A 144 -23.63 2.41 -4.25
CA PRO A 144 -22.63 3.32 -4.79
C PRO A 144 -22.21 4.34 -3.73
N ARG A 145 -20.91 4.40 -3.43
CA ARG A 145 -20.33 5.36 -2.49
C ARG A 145 -19.57 6.43 -3.26
N SER A 146 -20.28 7.46 -3.72
CA SER A 146 -19.67 8.63 -4.37
C SER A 146 -18.83 9.48 -3.40
N ASP A 147 -18.99 9.24 -2.11
CA ASP A 147 -18.26 9.84 -1.01
C ASP A 147 -16.94 9.13 -0.69
N VAL A 148 -16.64 7.96 -1.27
CA VAL A 148 -15.37 7.25 -1.07
C VAL A 148 -14.46 7.46 -2.27
N TRP A 149 -13.24 7.95 -2.00
CA TRP A 149 -12.23 8.20 -3.03
C TRP A 149 -11.08 7.23 -2.87
N PHE A 150 -10.62 6.68 -3.99
CA PHE A 150 -9.40 5.89 -4.07
C PHE A 150 -8.30 6.76 -4.66
N THR A 151 -7.17 6.82 -3.97
CA THR A 151 -6.00 7.58 -4.40
C THR A 151 -4.78 6.70 -4.39
N LYS A 152 -4.05 6.72 -5.49
CA LYS A 152 -2.73 6.12 -5.62
C LYS A 152 -1.69 7.19 -5.31
N LEU A 153 -0.76 6.87 -4.43
CA LEU A 153 0.30 7.76 -3.99
C LEU A 153 1.65 7.26 -4.48
N THR A 154 2.45 8.17 -5.02
CA THR A 154 3.80 7.89 -5.51
C THR A 154 4.75 9.03 -5.16
N VAL A 155 6.06 8.79 -5.27
CA VAL A 155 7.09 9.85 -5.22
C VAL A 155 7.73 9.99 -6.60
N PRO A 156 8.24 11.18 -6.97
CA PRO A 156 8.99 11.36 -8.20
C PRO A 156 10.19 10.40 -8.26
N LYS A 157 10.43 9.80 -9.42
CA LYS A 157 11.69 9.07 -9.64
C LYS A 157 12.80 10.11 -9.72
N ILE A 158 13.78 10.03 -8.82
CA ILE A 158 15.03 10.78 -8.97
C ILE A 158 15.74 10.17 -10.18
N GLN A 159 15.90 10.95 -11.25
CA GLN A 159 16.62 10.56 -12.47
C GLN A 159 18.14 10.66 -12.25
#